data_AF-A0A6L7LFZ0-F1
#
_entry.id   AF-A0A6L7LFZ0-F1
#
_cell.length_a   1.000
_cell.length_b   1.000
_cell.length_c   1.000
_cell.angle_alpha   90.00
_cell.angle_beta   90.00
_cell.angle_gamma   90.00
#
_symmetry.space_group_name_H-M   'P 1'
#
loop_
_entity.id
_entity.type
_entity.pdbx_description
1 polymer ?
#
loop_
_entity_poly.entity_id
_entity_poly.type
_entity_poly.pdbx_seq_one_letter_code
_entity_poly.pdbx_strand_id
1 'polypeptide(L)'
;MDALRAQLERAPNIQITAVRQAQRLAPGCRLDAWIEFDRNEDRYGLLIEIKPDGAPRFARSAIYQRESCIPCLHRWRPSWP
;
A
#
# COMPACT_ATOMS: atom_id res chain seq x y z
N MET A 1 -4.73 -2.32 11.08
CA MET A 1 -4.60 -1.14 10.21
C MET A 1 -4.52 0.15 11.01
N ASP A 2 -5.36 0.34 12.02
CA ASP A 2 -5.35 1.56 12.85
C ASP A 2 -4.00 1.80 13.55
N ALA A 3 -3.33 0.76 14.01
CA ALA A 3 -1.99 0.87 14.59
C ALA A 3 -0.95 1.41 13.59
N LEU A 4 -1.00 0.98 12.33
CA LEU A 4 -0.09 1.46 11.28
C LEU A 4 -0.41 2.91 10.90
N ARG A 5 -1.71 3.24 10.78
CA ARG A 5 -2.18 4.60 10.57
C ARG A 5 -1.65 5.53 11.67
N ALA A 6 -1.85 5.16 12.92
CA ALA A 6 -1.38 5.92 14.08
C ALA A 6 0.15 6.05 14.12
N GLN A 7 0.91 5.07 13.62
CA GLN A 7 2.36 5.20 13.49
C GLN A 7 2.77 6.19 12.40
N LEU A 8 2.10 6.16 11.24
CA LEU A 8 2.38 7.09 10.14
C LEU A 8 2.02 8.54 10.51
N GLU A 9 0.91 8.76 11.21
CA GLU A 9 0.48 10.08 11.69
C GLU A 9 1.42 10.68 12.75
N ARG A 10 2.33 9.90 13.36
CA ARG A 10 3.37 10.44 14.25
C ARG A 10 4.50 11.15 13.49
N ALA A 11 4.64 10.91 12.20
CA ALA A 11 5.64 11.61 11.40
C ALA A 11 5.12 13.03 11.10
N PRO A 12 5.86 14.09 11.49
CA PRO A 12 5.35 15.47 11.47
C PRO A 12 5.09 16.03 10.07
N ASN A 13 5.57 15.36 9.03
CA ASN A 13 5.43 15.74 7.63
C ASN A 13 4.64 14.73 6.82
N ILE A 14 3.87 13.85 7.45
CA ILE A 14 3.00 12.90 6.75
C ILE A 14 1.56 13.28 7.04
N GLN A 15 0.79 13.54 5.98
CA GLN A 15 -0.65 13.69 6.06
C GLN A 15 -1.31 12.53 5.32
N ILE A 16 -2.01 11.65 6.04
CA ILE A 16 -2.75 10.56 5.42
C ILE A 16 -4.00 11.11 4.75
N THR A 17 -4.16 10.84 3.45
CA THR A 17 -5.31 11.30 2.64
C THR A 17 -6.32 10.20 2.39
N ALA A 18 -5.90 8.93 2.35
CA ALA A 18 -6.81 7.78 2.25
C ALA A 18 -6.23 6.50 2.85
N VAL A 19 -7.10 5.63 3.37
CA VAL A 19 -6.76 4.27 3.78
C VAL A 19 -7.79 3.31 3.16
N ARG A 20 -7.31 2.35 2.36
CA ARG A 20 -8.15 1.36 1.69
C ARG A 20 -7.68 -0.04 2.08
N GLN A 21 -8.62 -0.90 2.48
CA GLN A 21 -8.36 -2.30 2.83
C GLN A 21 -8.84 -3.23 1.72
N ALA A 22 -8.23 -4.41 1.60
CA ALA A 22 -8.60 -5.46 0.65
C ALA A 22 -8.78 -4.94 -0.79
N GLN A 23 -7.85 -4.11 -1.25
CA GLN A 23 -7.95 -3.45 -2.54
C GLN A 23 -7.63 -4.43 -3.66
N ARG A 24 -8.61 -4.69 -4.53
CA ARG A 24 -8.37 -5.38 -5.81
C ARG A 24 -7.98 -4.34 -6.86
N LEU A 25 -6.79 -4.47 -7.43
CA LEU A 25 -6.28 -3.58 -8.47
C LEU A 25 -6.60 -4.09 -9.88
N ALA A 26 -6.55 -5.41 -10.04
CA ALA A 26 -6.84 -6.11 -11.28
C ALA A 26 -7.28 -7.55 -10.97
N PRO A 27 -7.79 -8.31 -11.96
CA PRO A 27 -7.93 -9.75 -11.81
C PRO A 27 -6.57 -10.38 -11.41
N GLY A 28 -6.53 -11.08 -10.27
CA GLY A 28 -5.31 -11.72 -9.76
C GLY A 28 -4.34 -10.81 -8.99
N CYS A 29 -4.51 -9.50 -8.99
CA CYS A 29 -3.71 -8.57 -8.18
C CYS A 29 -4.59 -7.96 -7.07
N ARG A 30 -4.36 -8.44 -5.84
CA ARG A 30 -4.99 -7.96 -4.61
C ARG A 30 -3.90 -7.51 -3.64
N LEU A 31 -4.19 -6.41 -2.95
CA LEU A 31 -3.42 -5.92 -1.82
C LEU A 31 -4.26 -6.06 -0.56
N ASP A 32 -3.60 -6.27 0.57
CA ASP A 32 -4.29 -6.26 1.85
C ASP A 32 -4.62 -4.84 2.30
N ALA A 33 -3.74 -3.87 2.03
CA ALA A 33 -4.06 -2.45 2.21
C ALA A 33 -3.24 -1.50 1.32
N TRP A 34 -3.77 -0.30 1.16
CA TRP A 34 -3.18 0.84 0.46
C TRP A 34 -3.41 2.11 1.28
N ILE A 35 -2.35 2.86 1.54
CA ILE A 35 -2.42 4.13 2.26
C ILE A 35 -1.89 5.24 1.35
N GLU A 36 -2.71 6.26 1.11
CA GLU A 36 -2.33 7.47 0.39
C GLU A 36 -1.93 8.53 1.41
N PHE A 37 -0.80 9.20 1.18
CA PHE A 37 -0.36 10.27 2.05
C PHE A 37 0.45 11.31 1.28
N ASP A 38 0.38 12.55 1.75
CA ASP A 38 1.21 13.64 1.25
C ASP A 38 2.40 13.85 2.21
N ARG A 39 3.58 14.14 1.66
CA ARG A 39 4.78 14.49 2.42
C ARG A 39 5.58 15.55 1.67
N ASN A 40 5.75 16.72 2.31
CA ASN A 40 6.49 17.85 1.72
C ASN A 40 6.04 18.14 0.27
N GLU A 41 4.73 18.30 0.05
CA GLU A 41 4.10 18.60 -1.26
C GLU A 41 4.04 17.44 -2.27
N ASP A 42 4.81 16.36 -2.03
CA ASP A 42 4.74 15.15 -2.85
C ASP A 42 3.63 14.20 -2.35
N ARG A 43 2.98 13.50 -3.28
CA ARG A 43 1.99 12.46 -2.98
C ARG A 43 2.62 11.07 -3.10
N TYR A 44 2.40 10.25 -2.09
CA TYR A 44 2.91 8.89 -1.99
C TYR A 44 1.78 7.87 -1.78
N GLY A 45 2.03 6.64 -2.23
CA GLY A 45 1.21 5.47 -1.93
C GLY A 45 2.02 4.41 -1.21
N LEU A 46 1.60 4.00 -0.01
CA LEU A 46 2.15 2.87 0.72
C LEU A 46 1.32 1.61 0.44
N LEU A 47 1.99 0.63 -0.15
CA LEU A 47 1.47 -0.70 -0.48
C LEU A 47 1.74 -1.66 0.66
N ILE A 48 0.70 -2.37 1.12
CA ILE A 48 0.82 -3.28 2.25
C ILE A 48 0.30 -4.66 1.86
N GLU A 49 1.18 -5.64 2.05
CA GLU A 49 0.89 -7.07 1.92
C GLU A 49 1.20 -7.72 3.28
N ILE A 50 0.24 -8.42 3.85
CA ILE A 50 0.33 -9.06 5.16
C ILE A 50 0.44 -10.57 4.97
N LYS A 51 1.54 -11.17 5.43
CA LYS A 51 1.71 -12.63 5.42
C LYS A 51 1.49 -13.17 6.84
N PRO A 52 0.43 -13.97 7.09
CA PRO A 52 0.05 -14.40 8.44
C PRO A 52 1.14 -15.25 9.13
N ASP A 53 1.92 -16.00 8.36
CA ASP A 53 2.96 -16.90 8.86
C ASP A 53 4.37 -16.29 8.84
N GLY A 54 4.47 -14.98 8.68
CA GLY A 54 5.72 -14.22 8.69
C GLY A 54 6.41 -14.14 7.33
N ALA A 55 7.00 -12.97 7.08
CA ALA A 55 7.70 -12.65 5.84
C ALA A 55 8.86 -13.60 5.45
N PRO A 56 9.67 -14.22 6.35
CA PRO A 56 10.85 -14.98 5.94
C PRO A 56 10.55 -16.20 5.05
N ARG A 57 9.44 -16.91 5.30
CA ARG A 57 9.01 -18.04 4.45
C ARG A 57 8.44 -17.60 3.10
N PHE A 58 7.95 -16.36 3.02
CA PHE A 58 7.24 -15.82 1.86
C PHE A 58 7.92 -14.60 1.26
N ALA A 59 9.17 -14.29 1.61
CA ALA A 59 9.81 -13.04 1.21
C ALA A 59 9.90 -12.94 -0.31
N ARG A 60 10.26 -14.03 -0.97
CA ARG A 60 10.30 -14.11 -2.44
C ARG A 60 8.90 -13.99 -3.06
N SER A 61 7.90 -14.72 -2.55
CA SER A 61 6.55 -14.65 -3.10
C SER A 61 5.88 -13.29 -2.84
N ALA A 62 6.18 -12.63 -1.72
CA ALA A 62 5.76 -11.27 -1.42
C ALA A 62 6.42 -10.25 -2.36
N ILE A 63 7.70 -10.42 -2.69
CA ILE A 63 8.38 -9.60 -3.70
C ILE A 63 7.75 -9.82 -5.08
N TYR A 64 7.58 -11.07 -5.52
CA TYR A 64 6.94 -11.38 -6.81
C TYR A 64 5.51 -10.86 -6.92
N GLN A 65 4.73 -10.95 -5.83
CA GLN A 65 3.38 -10.41 -5.79
C GLN A 65 3.38 -8.88 -5.81
N ARG A 66 4.35 -8.23 -5.16
CA ARG A 66 4.53 -6.78 -5.25
C ARG A 66 4.88 -6.36 -6.67
N GLU A 67 5.84 -7.04 -7.29
CA GLU A 67 6.29 -6.77 -8.67
C GLU A 67 5.18 -6.99 -9.69
N SER A 68 4.39 -8.07 -9.56
CA SER A 68 3.26 -8.33 -10.46
C SER A 68 2.15 -7.27 -10.36
N CYS A 69 2.06 -6.59 -9.22
CA CYS A 69 1.13 -5.49 -9.01
C CYS A 69 1.66 -4.13 -9.50
N ILE A 70 2.97 -3.93 -9.71
CA ILE A 70 3.55 -2.66 -10.23
C ILE A 70 2.92 -2.23 -11.57
N PRO A 71 2.79 -3.09 -12.60
CA PRO A 71 2.12 -2.72 -13.84
C PRO A 71 0.63 -2.37 -13.65
N CYS A 72 -0.03 -3.01 -12.68
CA CYS A 72 -1.40 -2.68 -12.33
C CYS A 72 -1.47 -1.31 -11.67
N LEU A 73 -0.53 -0.99 -10.79
CA LEU A 73 -0.44 0.30 -10.09
C LEU A 73 -0.14 1.47 -11.01
N HIS A 74 0.73 1.31 -12.01
CA HIS A 74 0.96 2.38 -13.00
C HIS A 74 -0.27 2.70 -13.85
N ARG A 75 -1.14 1.70 -14.07
CA ARG A 75 -2.40 1.86 -14.83
C ARG A 75 -3.57 2.28 -13.96
N TRP A 76 -3.53 1.88 -12.70
CA TRP A 76 -4.52 2.21 -11.70
C TRP A 76 -4.30 3.64 -11.25
N ARG A 77 -5.09 4.57 -11.79
CA ARG A 77 -5.18 5.92 -11.25
C ARG A 77 -6.12 5.87 -10.05
N PRO A 78 -5.64 6.02 -8.81
CA PRO A 78 -6.55 6.39 -7.73
C PRO A 78 -7.22 7.69 -8.16
N SER A 79 -8.45 7.93 -7.70
CA SER A 79 -9.18 9.18 -7.94
C SER A 79 -8.39 10.36 -7.33
N TRP A 80 -7.42 10.85 -8.09
CA TRP A 80 -6.67 12.06 -7.80
C TRP A 80 -7.55 13.20 -8.32
N PRO A 81 -7.94 14.16 -7.46
CA PRO A 81 -8.56 15.38 -7.95
C PRO A 81 -7.64 16.10 -8.94
#